data_AF-A0A109BF28-F1
#
_entry.id   AF-A0A109BF28-F1
#
_cell.length_a   1.000
_cell.length_b   1.000
_cell.length_c   1.000
_cell.angle_alpha   90.00
_cell.angle_beta   90.00
_cell.angle_gamma   90.00
#
_symmetry.space_group_name_H-M   'P 1'
#
loop_
_entity.id
_entity.type
_entity.pdbx_description
1 polymer ?
#
loop_
_entity_poly.entity_id
_entity_poly.type
_entity_poly.pdbx_seq_one_letter_code
_entity_poly.pdbx_strand_id
1 'polypeptide(L)'
;MTRIRLEKAQRLLKLNREMQKLEEEKLASARGQQAELREEQDNLIDTLSGVSDMQALPTPMVLQRLRKLEDRQRALEVEITARSTSLRTVATRAKFSERLTKEYELQHKRAVEEKALHEVIERVLRKSDASLP
;
A
#
# COMPACT_ATOMS: atom_id res chain seq x y z
N MET A 1 24.18 2.05 -18.91
CA MET A 1 23.15 3.00 -18.45
C MET A 1 21.77 2.36 -18.22
N THR A 2 21.24 1.53 -19.13
CA THR A 2 19.90 0.91 -19.02
C THR A 2 19.73 -0.01 -17.80
N ARG A 3 20.74 -0.83 -17.47
CA ARG A 3 20.74 -1.69 -16.27
C ARG A 3 20.58 -0.91 -14.95
N ILE A 4 21.34 0.18 -14.77
CA ILE A 4 21.27 1.00 -13.56
C ILE A 4 19.88 1.62 -13.38
N ARG A 5 19.26 2.07 -14.47
CA ARG A 5 17.88 2.61 -14.46
C ARG A 5 16.87 1.53 -14.07
N LEU A 6 17.01 0.33 -14.61
CA LEU A 6 16.17 -0.82 -14.27
C LEU A 6 16.28 -1.18 -12.77
N GLU A 7 17.50 -1.34 -12.25
CA GLU A 7 17.73 -1.66 -10.83
C GLU A 7 17.17 -0.59 -9.89
N LYS A 8 17.23 0.69 -10.29
CA LYS A 8 16.62 1.78 -9.52
C LYS A 8 15.09 1.71 -9.54
N ALA A 9 14.48 1.47 -10.69
CA ALA A 9 13.03 1.32 -10.81
C ALA A 9 12.49 0.12 -10.00
N GLN A 10 13.20 -1.01 -10.04
CA GLN A 10 12.86 -2.19 -9.23
C GLN A 10 12.93 -1.91 -7.72
N ARG A 11 13.96 -1.20 -7.26
CA ARG A 11 14.08 -0.77 -5.85
C ARG A 11 12.92 0.15 -5.44
N LEU A 12 12.55 1.11 -6.28
CA LEU A 12 11.41 1.98 -6.02
C LEU A 12 10.07 1.22 -5.99
N LEU A 13 9.88 0.27 -6.91
CA LEU A 13 8.70 -0.59 -6.92
C LEU A 13 8.60 -1.42 -5.64
N LYS A 14 9.71 -2.02 -5.19
CA LYS A 14 9.76 -2.77 -3.94
C LYS A 14 9.37 -1.89 -2.75
N LEU A 15 9.99 -0.73 -2.61
CA LEU A 15 9.66 0.24 -1.55
C LEU A 15 8.18 0.63 -1.57
N ASN A 16 7.62 0.95 -2.74
CA ASN A 16 6.22 1.34 -2.86
C ASN A 16 5.25 0.19 -2.49
N ARG A 17 5.60 -1.06 -2.79
CA ARG A 17 4.82 -2.24 -2.36
C ARG A 17 4.87 -2.44 -0.84
N GLU A 18 6.04 -2.29 -0.24
CA GLU A 18 6.21 -2.37 1.22
C GLU A 18 5.42 -1.26 1.93
N MET A 19 5.48 -0.03 1.42
CA MET A 19 4.66 1.08 1.93
C MET A 19 3.16 0.81 1.75
N GLN A 20 2.74 0.24 0.63
CA GLN A 20 1.33 -0.09 0.40
C GLN A 20 0.84 -1.09 1.46
N LYS A 21 1.60 -2.17 1.67
CA LYS A 21 1.29 -3.19 2.68
C LYS A 21 1.19 -2.59 4.09
N LEU A 22 2.14 -1.72 4.45
CA LEU A 22 2.12 -1.03 5.74
C LEU A 22 0.86 -0.18 5.92
N GLU A 23 0.45 0.56 4.89
CA GLU A 23 -0.78 1.38 4.94
C GLU A 23 -2.05 0.53 4.97
N GLU A 24 -2.07 -0.63 4.32
CA GLU A 24 -3.15 -1.63 4.41
C GLU A 24 -3.28 -2.17 5.85
N GLU A 25 -2.17 -2.58 6.47
CA GLU A 25 -2.13 -3.07 7.85
C GLU A 25 -2.62 -2.00 8.85
N LYS A 26 -2.15 -0.77 8.70
CA LYS A 26 -2.58 0.37 9.52
C LYS A 26 -4.08 0.67 9.37
N LEU A 27 -4.61 0.62 8.15
CA LEU A 27 -6.03 0.83 7.89
C LEU A 27 -6.88 -0.30 8.48
N ALA A 28 -6.42 -1.55 8.36
CA ALA A 28 -7.07 -2.70 8.95
C ALA A 28 -7.10 -2.60 10.48
N SER A 29 -5.99 -2.20 11.11
CA SER A 29 -5.92 -1.97 12.55
C SER A 29 -6.88 -0.87 13.02
N ALA A 30 -6.93 0.28 12.33
CA ALA A 30 -7.87 1.35 12.67
C ALA A 30 -9.35 0.91 12.53
N ARG A 31 -9.68 0.11 11.51
CA ARG A 31 -11.02 -0.46 11.34
C ARG A 31 -11.35 -1.48 12.43
N GLY A 32 -10.38 -2.29 12.85
CA GLY A 32 -10.53 -3.22 13.98
C GLY A 32 -10.88 -2.47 15.26
N GLN A 33 -10.11 -1.43 15.60
CA GLN A 33 -10.39 -0.57 16.75
C GLN A 33 -11.77 0.11 16.67
N GLN A 34 -12.18 0.53 15.48
CA GLN A 34 -13.52 1.11 15.29
C GLN A 34 -14.62 0.08 15.54
N ALA A 35 -14.43 -1.18 15.13
CA ALA A 35 -15.38 -2.25 15.39
C ALA A 35 -15.46 -2.58 16.89
N GLU A 36 -14.32 -2.69 17.57
CA GLU A 36 -14.26 -2.90 19.02
C GLU A 36 -14.99 -1.80 19.80
N LEU A 37 -14.78 -0.53 19.43
CA LEU A 37 -15.48 0.59 20.09
C LEU A 37 -16.98 0.62 19.81
N ARG A 38 -17.43 0.12 18.66
CA ARG A 38 -18.86 -0.03 18.36
C ARG A 38 -19.47 -1.14 19.20
N GLU A 39 -18.80 -2.27 19.30
CA GLU A 39 -19.22 -3.36 20.17
C GLU A 39 -19.27 -2.93 21.65
N GLU A 40 -18.29 -2.17 22.14
CA GLU A 40 -18.32 -1.59 23.49
C GLU A 40 -19.51 -0.63 23.68
N GLN A 41 -19.82 0.19 22.67
CA GLN A 41 -20.94 1.13 22.72
C GLN A 41 -22.28 0.39 22.74
N ASP A 42 -22.45 -0.60 21.87
CA ASP A 42 -23.66 -1.41 21.77
C ASP A 42 -23.90 -2.18 23.07
N ASN A 43 -22.88 -2.83 23.62
CA ASN A 43 -22.96 -3.50 24.92
C ASN A 43 -23.37 -2.56 26.06
N LEU A 44 -22.89 -1.31 26.06
CA LEU A 44 -23.24 -0.34 27.07
C LEU A 44 -24.70 0.15 26.91
N ILE A 45 -25.16 0.31 25.67
CA ILE A 45 -26.55 0.66 25.35
C ILE A 45 -27.50 -0.49 25.74
N ASP A 46 -27.12 -1.74 25.45
CA ASP A 46 -27.88 -2.93 25.82
C ASP A 46 -27.97 -3.08 27.35
N THR A 47 -26.87 -2.83 28.06
CA THR A 47 -26.85 -2.81 29.53
C THR A 47 -27.79 -1.74 30.08
N LEU A 48 -27.83 -0.55 29.47
CA LEU A 48 -28.77 0.51 29.85
C LEU A 48 -30.22 0.16 29.54
N SER A 49 -30.47 -0.56 28.45
CA SER A 49 -31.81 -0.92 27.98
C SER A 49 -32.39 -2.13 28.73
N GLY A 50 -31.55 -3.03 29.23
CA GLY A 50 -31.93 -4.21 30.02
C GLY A 50 -32.33 -3.91 31.47
N VAL A 51 -32.02 -2.71 31.99
CA VAL A 51 -32.49 -2.25 33.30
C VAL A 51 -33.97 -1.85 33.15
N SER A 52 -34.85 -2.85 33.22
CA SER A 52 -36.30 -2.70 33.03
C SER A 52 -37.02 -2.01 34.20
N ASP A 53 -36.32 -1.69 35.29
CA ASP A 53 -36.86 -0.82 36.34
C ASP A 53 -36.67 0.65 35.95
N MET A 54 -37.74 1.23 35.39
CA MET A 54 -37.93 2.57 34.82
C MET A 54 -37.56 3.80 35.70
N GLN A 55 -36.71 3.68 36.73
CA GLN A 55 -36.34 4.80 37.60
C GLN A 55 -34.83 5.02 37.78
N ALA A 56 -33.98 4.12 37.28
CA ALA A 56 -32.54 4.37 37.28
C ALA A 56 -32.15 5.21 36.06
N LEU A 57 -32.20 6.54 36.20
CA LEU A 57 -31.55 7.46 35.24
C LEU A 57 -30.13 6.97 34.95
N PRO A 58 -29.66 6.97 33.69
CA PRO A 58 -28.29 6.58 33.39
C PRO A 58 -27.37 7.44 34.24
N THR A 59 -26.53 6.79 35.04
CA THR A 59 -25.65 7.52 35.94
C THR A 59 -24.76 8.46 35.12
N PRO A 60 -24.43 9.67 35.62
CA PRO A 60 -23.59 10.63 34.90
C PRO A 60 -22.27 10.02 34.36
N MET A 61 -21.73 9.02 35.05
CA MET A 61 -20.57 8.25 34.61
C MET A 61 -20.80 7.48 33.30
N VAL A 62 -21.97 6.85 33.12
CA VAL A 62 -22.28 6.08 31.90
C VAL A 62 -22.46 7.01 30.70
N LEU A 63 -23.16 8.14 30.89
CA LEU A 63 -23.27 9.18 29.86
C LEU A 63 -21.90 9.76 29.46
N GLN A 64 -21.01 9.98 30.45
CA GLN A 64 -19.66 10.43 30.18
C GLN A 64 -18.84 9.39 29.42
N ARG A 65 -19.02 8.09 29.71
CA ARG A 65 -18.38 6.99 28.99
C ARG A 65 -18.87 6.91 27.54
N LEU A 66 -20.18 7.01 27.29
CA LEU A 66 -20.74 7.04 25.93
C LEU A 66 -20.17 8.19 25.10
N ARG A 67 -20.12 9.40 25.67
CA ARG A 67 -19.54 10.56 24.99
C ARG A 67 -18.07 10.34 24.62
N LYS A 68 -17.28 9.76 25.54
CA LYS A 68 -15.87 9.42 25.27
C LYS A 68 -15.72 8.39 24.14
N LEU A 69 -16.59 7.37 24.09
CA LEU A 69 -16.61 6.38 23.02
C LEU A 69 -16.99 7.04 21.68
N GLU A 70 -17.99 7.91 21.66
CA GLU A 70 -18.41 8.65 20.47
C GLU A 70 -17.29 9.58 19.95
N ASP A 71 -16.65 10.34 20.83
CA ASP A 71 -15.52 11.20 20.47
C ASP A 71 -14.36 10.39 19.90
N ARG A 72 -14.09 9.21 20.49
CA ARG A 72 -13.04 8.31 20.00
C ARG A 72 -13.38 7.69 18.65
N GLN A 73 -14.64 7.30 18.42
CA GLN A 73 -15.10 6.81 17.12
C GLN A 73 -14.97 7.89 16.04
N ARG A 74 -15.36 9.14 16.32
CA ARG A 74 -15.18 10.26 15.38
C ARG A 74 -13.71 10.49 15.02
N ALA A 75 -12.83 10.44 16.02
CA ALA A 75 -11.39 10.57 15.78
C ALA A 75 -10.86 9.44 14.88
N LEU A 76 -11.31 8.20 15.09
CA LEU A 76 -10.96 7.06 14.25
C LEU A 76 -11.52 7.17 12.83
N GLU A 77 -12.72 7.72 12.64
CA GLU A 77 -13.28 7.93 11.29
C GLU A 77 -12.44 8.91 10.46
N VAL A 78 -11.98 10.00 11.10
CA VAL A 78 -11.04 10.95 10.48
C VAL A 78 -9.73 10.24 10.12
N GLU A 79 -9.20 9.44 11.03
CA GLU A 79 -7.97 8.67 10.81
C GLU A 79 -8.12 7.65 9.67
N ILE A 80 -9.22 6.89 9.64
CA ILE A 80 -9.53 5.91 8.59
C ILE A 80 -9.63 6.60 7.23
N THR A 81 -10.25 7.79 7.17
CA THR A 81 -10.38 8.57 5.94
C THR A 81 -9.01 9.05 5.45
N ALA A 82 -8.18 9.57 6.36
CA ALA A 82 -6.81 9.99 6.06
C ALA A 82 -5.96 8.82 5.57
N ARG A 83 -5.99 7.68 6.27
CA ARG A 83 -5.26 6.45 5.91
C ARG A 83 -5.73 5.87 4.57
N SER A 84 -7.04 5.88 4.30
CA SER A 84 -7.59 5.44 3.02
C SER A 84 -7.08 6.29 1.85
N THR A 85 -6.93 7.60 2.08
CA THR A 85 -6.38 8.53 1.08
C THR A 85 -4.87 8.33 0.88
N SER A 86 -4.13 8.12 1.96
CA SER A 86 -2.71 7.73 1.95
C SER A 86 -2.49 6.45 1.14
N LEU A 87 -3.26 5.40 1.43
CA LEU A 87 -3.21 4.12 0.73
C LEU A 87 -3.45 4.26 -0.77
N ARG A 88 -4.46 5.05 -1.18
CA ARG A 88 -4.71 5.33 -2.61
C ARG A 88 -3.51 6.00 -3.28
N THR A 89 -2.87 6.95 -2.59
CA THR A 89 -1.69 7.65 -3.09
C THR A 89 -0.52 6.68 -3.29
N VAL A 90 -0.26 5.83 -2.29
CA VAL A 90 0.84 4.84 -2.37
C VAL A 90 0.56 3.78 -3.43
N ALA A 91 -0.67 3.26 -3.53
CA ALA A 91 -1.06 2.31 -4.56
C ALA A 91 -0.89 2.89 -5.98
N THR A 92 -1.21 4.18 -6.16
CA THR A 92 -0.97 4.87 -7.44
C THR A 92 0.52 4.96 -7.78
N ARG A 93 1.36 5.29 -6.80
CA ARG A 93 2.84 5.32 -6.97
C ARG A 93 3.42 3.94 -7.25
N ALA A 94 2.90 2.90 -6.60
CA ALA A 94 3.30 1.51 -6.86
C ALA A 94 2.98 1.12 -8.31
N LYS A 95 1.77 1.41 -8.80
CA LYS A 95 1.36 1.16 -10.19
C LYS A 95 2.20 1.92 -11.20
N PHE A 96 2.54 3.17 -10.91
CA PHE A 96 3.44 3.95 -11.76
C PHE A 96 4.85 3.32 -11.82
N SER A 97 5.39 2.93 -10.66
CA SER A 97 6.71 2.29 -10.57
C SER A 97 6.75 0.93 -11.27
N GLU A 98 5.64 0.19 -11.26
CA GLU A 98 5.50 -1.07 -11.98
C GLU A 98 5.58 -0.85 -13.49
N ARG A 99 4.86 0.14 -14.01
CA ARG A 99 4.92 0.51 -15.44
C ARG A 99 6.33 0.92 -15.85
N LEU A 100 6.98 1.76 -15.04
CA LEU A 100 8.35 2.21 -15.29
C LEU A 100 9.35 1.05 -15.30
N THR A 101 9.18 0.10 -14.38
CA THR A 101 10.01 -1.10 -14.32
C THR A 101 9.86 -1.92 -15.60
N LYS A 102 8.63 -2.19 -16.05
CA LYS A 102 8.37 -2.93 -17.30
C LYS A 102 8.96 -2.23 -18.53
N GLU A 103 8.88 -0.91 -18.58
CA GLU A 103 9.48 -0.13 -19.66
C GLU A 103 11.01 -0.28 -19.70
N TYR A 104 11.67 -0.16 -18.54
CA TYR A 104 13.12 -0.32 -18.45
C TYR A 104 13.59 -1.76 -18.65
N GLU A 105 12.79 -2.76 -18.28
CA GLU A 105 13.05 -4.17 -18.61
C GLU A 105 13.09 -4.36 -20.13
N LEU A 106 12.11 -3.82 -20.85
CA LEU A 106 12.06 -3.89 -22.30
C LEU A 106 13.25 -3.17 -22.95
N GLN A 107 13.57 -1.95 -22.50
CA GLN A 107 14.71 -1.20 -23.01
C GLN A 107 16.04 -1.92 -22.74
N HIS A 108 16.20 -2.49 -21.55
CA HIS A 108 17.40 -3.23 -21.20
C HIS A 108 17.53 -4.50 -22.05
N LYS A 109 16.45 -5.25 -22.22
CA LYS A 109 16.41 -6.45 -23.06
C LYS A 109 16.80 -6.13 -24.51
N ARG A 110 16.20 -5.09 -25.10
CA ARG A 110 16.55 -4.64 -26.46
C ARG A 110 18.02 -4.26 -26.59
N ALA A 111 18.57 -3.53 -25.62
CA ALA A 111 19.98 -3.14 -25.64
C ALA A 111 20.92 -4.36 -25.53
N VAL A 112 20.54 -5.40 -24.78
CA VAL A 112 21.30 -6.64 -24.69
C VAL A 112 21.23 -7.43 -26.00
N GLU A 113 20.04 -7.56 -26.58
CA GLU A 113 19.83 -8.24 -27.87
C GLU A 113 20.59 -7.55 -29.02
N GLU A 114 20.53 -6.22 -29.07
CA GLU A 114 21.25 -5.41 -30.06
C GLU A 114 22.77 -5.57 -29.93
N LYS A 115 23.30 -5.56 -28.70
CA LYS A 115 24.72 -5.80 -28.46
C LYS A 115 25.13 -7.21 -28.89
N ALA A 116 24.34 -8.22 -28.56
CA ALA A 116 24.61 -9.60 -28.94
C ALA A 116 24.59 -9.77 -30.48
N LEU A 117 23.65 -9.12 -31.17
CA LEU A 117 23.60 -9.12 -32.63
C LEU A 117 24.86 -8.47 -33.25
N HIS A 118 25.26 -7.29 -32.76
CA HIS A 118 26.49 -6.63 -33.22
C HIS A 118 27.73 -7.50 -32.99
N GLU A 119 27.84 -8.16 -31.83
CA GLU A 119 28.95 -9.08 -31.55
C GLU A 119 28.99 -10.28 -32.52
N VAL A 120 27.81 -10.81 -32.92
CA VAL A 120 27.72 -11.88 -33.92
C VAL A 120 28.12 -11.38 -35.31
N ILE A 121 27.63 -10.21 -35.73
CA ILE A 121 27.96 -9.60 -37.02
C ILE A 121 29.48 -9.34 -37.10
N GLU A 122 30.07 -8.71 -36.08
CA GLU A 122 31.52 -8.48 -36.02
C GLU A 122 32.32 -9.78 -36.10
N ARG A 123 31.87 -10.84 -35.41
CA ARG A 123 32.55 -12.14 -35.45
C ARG A 123 32.49 -12.78 -36.83
N VAL A 124 31.38 -12.63 -37.56
CA VAL A 124 31.24 -13.14 -38.93
C VAL A 124 32.12 -12.35 -39.88
N LEU A 125 32.08 -11.02 -39.84
CA LEU A 125 32.89 -10.15 -40.70
C LEU A 125 34.40 -10.36 -40.49
N ARG A 126 34.86 -10.48 -39.24
CA ARG A 126 36.28 -10.74 -38.93
C ARG A 126 36.74 -12.14 -39.38
N LYS A 127 35.83 -13.13 -39.45
CA LYS A 127 36.16 -14.47 -39.97
C LYS A 127 36.25 -14.51 -41.50
N SER A 128 35.48 -13.69 -42.21
CA SER A 128 35.61 -13.55 -43.67
C SER A 128 36.90 -12.84 -44.07
N ASP A 129 37.36 -11.85 -43.29
CA ASP A 129 38.64 -11.17 -43.56
C ASP A 129 39.87 -12.06 -43.34
N ALA A 130 39.78 -13.09 -42.49
CA ALA A 130 40.85 -14.06 -42.27
C ALA A 130 41.02 -15.08 -43.42
N SER A 131 40.21 -14.99 -44.48
CA SER A 131 40.23 -15.91 -45.63
C SER A 131 40.67 -15.29 -46.95
N LEU A 132 41.17 -14.05 -46.95
CA LEU A 132 41.79 -13.42 -48.12
C LEU A 132 43.33 -13.42 -47.95
N PRO A 133 44.10 -14.09 -48.83
CA PRO A 133 45.56 -13.99 -48.87
C PRO A 133 46.05 -12.61 -49.32
#